data_AF-A0A2W6ASD1-F1
#
_entry.id   AF-A0A2W6ASD1-F1
#
_cell.length_a   1.000
_cell.length_b   1.000
_cell.length_c   1.000
_cell.angle_alpha   90.00
_cell.angle_beta   90.00
_cell.angle_gamma   90.00
#
_symmetry.space_group_name_H-M   'P 1'
#
loop_
_entity.id
_entity.type
_entity.pdbx_description
1 polymer ?
#
loop_
_entity_poly.entity_id
_entity_poly.type
_entity_poly.pdbx_seq_one_letter_code
_entity_poly.pdbx_strand_id
1 'polypeptide(L)'
;MTTITLELPDEVRAVIDAARGEQDVASFLVAAGEQVAKHRLAPKYPAPLADELTAADHIRMAEEAEADAVDLDEFRRILRVRMAEQDAEWVRIQS
;
A
#
# COMPACT_ATOMS: atom_id res chain seq x y z
N MET A 1 15.14 -17.80 5.59
CA MET A 1 13.72 -18.16 5.74
C MET A 1 13.25 -17.50 7.02
N THR A 2 12.39 -16.50 6.93
CA THR A 2 11.89 -15.77 8.11
C THR A 2 10.60 -16.43 8.55
N THR A 3 10.54 -16.86 9.80
CA THR A 3 9.34 -17.48 10.37
C THR A 3 8.58 -16.43 11.17
N ILE A 4 7.27 -16.34 10.95
CA ILE A 4 6.37 -15.45 11.68
C ILE A 4 5.41 -16.33 12.47
N THR A 5 5.27 -16.04 13.77
CA THR A 5 4.31 -16.71 14.65
C THR A 5 3.23 -15.70 15.01
N LEU A 6 1.97 -16.10 14.87
CA LEU A 6 0.80 -15.27 15.14
C LEU A 6 -0.11 -16.02 16.11
N GLU A 7 -0.55 -15.33 17.15
CA GLU A 7 -1.62 -15.80 18.02
C GLU A 7 -2.94 -15.20 17.52
N LEU A 8 -3.91 -16.07 17.23
CA LEU A 8 -5.20 -15.67 16.71
C LEU A 8 -6.28 -15.95 17.75
N PRO A 9 -7.12 -14.96 18.11
CA PRO A 9 -8.33 -15.20 18.86
C PRO A 9 -9.24 -16.21 18.15
N ASP A 10 -9.98 -17.02 18.91
CA ASP A 10 -10.83 -18.09 18.37
C ASP A 10 -11.86 -17.59 17.35
N GLU A 11 -12.41 -16.41 17.58
CA GLU A 11 -13.35 -15.73 16.68
C GLU A 11 -12.71 -15.40 15.31
N VAL A 12 -11.47 -14.92 15.31
CA VAL A 12 -10.73 -14.59 14.08
C VAL A 12 -10.35 -15.88 13.35
N ARG A 13 -9.94 -16.91 14.10
CA ARG A 13 -9.63 -18.22 13.54
C ARG A 13 -10.83 -18.84 12.84
N ALA A 14 -12.02 -18.77 13.44
CA ALA A 14 -13.24 -19.29 12.85
C ALA A 14 -13.58 -18.60 11.52
N VAL A 15 -13.39 -17.28 11.45
CA VAL A 15 -13.59 -16.51 10.21
C VAL A 15 -12.58 -16.93 9.13
N ILE A 16 -11.31 -17.11 9.48
CA ILE A 16 -10.27 -17.56 8.55
C ILE A 16 -10.56 -18.99 8.06
N ASP A 17 -10.95 -19.90 8.95
CA ASP A 17 -11.30 -21.27 8.60
C ASP A 17 -12.50 -21.34 7.65
N ALA A 18 -13.49 -20.46 7.82
CA ALA A 18 -14.61 -20.34 6.89
C ALA A 18 -14.19 -19.78 5.51
N ALA A 19 -13.27 -18.81 5.49
CA ALA A 19 -12.85 -18.13 4.26
C ALA A 19 -11.84 -18.94 3.43
N ARG A 20 -10.95 -19.71 4.07
CA ARG A 20 -9.89 -20.47 3.37
C ARG A 20 -10.41 -21.71 2.63
N GLY A 21 -11.59 -22.20 3.01
CA GLY A 21 -12.12 -23.48 2.52
C GLY A 21 -11.15 -24.64 2.83
N GLU A 22 -10.66 -25.30 1.78
CA GLU A 22 -9.74 -26.44 1.90
C GLU A 22 -8.26 -26.04 1.98
N GLN A 23 -7.93 -24.77 1.75
CA GLN A 23 -6.55 -24.30 1.69
C GLN A 23 -5.89 -24.31 3.07
N ASP A 24 -4.60 -24.63 3.13
CA ASP A 24 -3.82 -24.54 4.37
C ASP A 24 -3.82 -23.10 4.94
N VAL A 25 -3.93 -22.97 6.26
CA VAL A 25 -4.07 -21.69 6.96
C VAL A 25 -2.87 -20.78 6.70
N ALA A 26 -1.65 -21.30 6.78
CA ALA A 26 -0.45 -20.49 6.57
C ALA A 26 -0.36 -19.99 5.13
N SER A 27 -0.66 -20.87 4.18
CA SER A 27 -0.68 -20.54 2.74
C SER A 27 -1.74 -19.47 2.42
N PHE A 28 -2.93 -19.59 3.01
CA PHE A 28 -4.00 -18.60 2.86
C PHE A 28 -3.58 -17.22 3.42
N LEU A 29 -3.00 -17.19 4.62
CA LEU A 29 -2.54 -15.94 5.25
C LEU A 29 -1.42 -15.26 4.48
N VAL A 30 -0.48 -16.03 3.90
CA VAL A 30 0.58 -15.47 3.05
C VAL A 30 -0.02 -14.83 1.81
N ALA A 31 -0.92 -15.53 1.11
CA ALA A 31 -1.57 -14.99 -0.09
C ALA A 31 -2.38 -13.71 0.20
N ALA A 32 -3.17 -13.73 1.29
CA ALA A 32 -3.93 -12.56 1.72
C ALA A 32 -3.00 -11.39 2.11
N GLY A 33 -1.92 -11.67 2.85
CA GLY A 33 -0.92 -10.68 3.24
C GLY A 33 -0.23 -10.05 2.04
N GLU A 34 0.15 -10.84 1.04
CA GLU A 34 0.71 -10.34 -0.21
C GLU A 34 -0.26 -9.44 -0.97
N GLN A 35 -1.54 -9.79 -1.02
CA GLN A 35 -2.54 -8.98 -1.70
C GLN A 35 -2.77 -7.64 -1.00
N VAL A 36 -2.82 -7.64 0.34
CA VAL A 36 -2.90 -6.42 1.13
C VAL A 36 -1.63 -5.58 0.95
N ALA A 37 -0.45 -6.20 0.96
CA ALA A 37 0.81 -5.50 0.74
C ALA A 37 0.86 -4.86 -0.66
N LYS A 38 0.44 -5.60 -1.70
CA LYS A 38 0.32 -5.06 -3.07
C LYS A 38 -0.64 -3.89 -3.13
N HIS A 39 -1.79 -3.95 -2.47
CA HIS A 39 -2.74 -2.84 -2.44
C HIS A 39 -2.21 -1.63 -1.65
N ARG A 40 -1.40 -1.85 -0.61
CA ARG A 40 -0.77 -0.76 0.16
C ARG A 40 0.41 -0.12 -0.56
N LEU A 41 1.17 -0.92 -1.31
CA LEU A 41 2.35 -0.49 -2.07
C LEU A 41 2.00 -0.02 -3.48
N ALA A 42 0.85 -0.42 -4.02
CA ALA A 42 0.33 0.15 -5.25
C ALA A 42 0.13 1.65 -5.02
N PRO A 43 0.74 2.51 -5.85
CA PRO A 43 0.50 3.94 -5.75
C PRO A 43 -1.02 4.18 -5.88
N LYS A 44 -1.57 5.06 -5.03
CA LYS A 44 -3.01 5.44 -5.03
C LYS A 44 -3.54 5.88 -6.40
N TYR A 45 -2.64 6.14 -7.33
CA TYR A 45 -2.88 6.31 -8.75
C TYR A 45 -1.97 5.33 -9.48
N PRO A 46 -2.48 4.34 -10.24
CA PRO A 46 -1.62 3.61 -11.15
C PRO A 46 -1.04 4.64 -12.11
N ALA A 47 0.27 4.86 -12.04
CA ALA A 47 0.95 5.51 -13.14
C ALA A 47 0.66 4.64 -14.37
N PRO A 48 0.11 5.20 -15.46
CA PRO A 48 -0.03 4.44 -16.70
C PRO A 48 1.33 3.81 -17.01
N LEU A 49 1.31 2.55 -17.45
CA LEU A 49 2.53 1.88 -17.88
C LEU A 49 3.17 2.77 -18.96
N ALA A 50 4.51 2.87 -19.01
CA ALA A 50 5.19 3.73 -19.98
C ALA A 50 4.74 3.46 -21.44
N ASP A 51 4.27 2.25 -21.69
CA ASP A 51 3.77 1.75 -22.97
C ASP A 51 2.35 2.24 -23.31
N GLU A 52 1.63 2.80 -22.34
CA GLU A 52 0.26 3.35 -22.44
C GLU A 52 0.24 4.88 -22.53
N LEU A 53 1.38 5.53 -22.34
CA LEU A 53 1.52 6.99 -22.41
C LEU A 53 1.71 7.44 -23.85
N THR A 54 0.82 8.30 -24.33
CA THR A 54 1.02 8.96 -25.62
C THR A 54 1.99 10.14 -25.49
N ALA A 55 2.55 10.60 -26.61
CA ALA A 55 3.36 11.82 -26.62
C ALA A 55 2.60 13.06 -26.08
N ALA A 56 1.27 13.09 -26.25
CA ALA A 56 0.43 14.15 -25.70
C ALA A 56 0.32 14.06 -24.17
N ASP A 57 0.30 12.85 -23.60
CA ASP A 57 0.30 12.65 -22.15
C ASP A 57 1.62 13.11 -21.53
N HIS A 58 2.74 12.88 -22.20
CA HIS A 58 4.04 13.38 -21.75
C HIS A 58 4.10 14.91 -21.71
N ILE A 59 3.49 15.59 -22.70
CA ILE A 59 3.42 17.05 -22.73
C ILE A 59 2.56 17.56 -21.57
N ARG A 60 1.35 16.99 -21.39
CA ARG A 60 0.46 17.35 -20.28
C ARG A 60 1.12 17.14 -18.91
N MET A 61 1.82 16.01 -18.73
CA MET A 61 2.53 15.72 -17.48
C MET A 61 3.70 16.68 -17.22
N ALA A 62 4.40 17.12 -18.27
CA ALA A 62 5.46 18.12 -18.13
C ALA A 62 4.89 19.48 -17.73
N GLU A 63 3.77 19.90 -18.32
CA GLU A 63 3.07 21.15 -17.97
C GLU A 63 2.53 21.12 -16.53
N GLU A 64 1.93 20.00 -16.10
CA GLU A 64 1.45 19.81 -14.73
C GLU A 64 2.60 19.80 -13.71
N ALA A 65 3.71 19.13 -14.03
CA ALA A 65 4.88 19.10 -13.16
C ALA A 65 5.55 20.47 -13.00
N GLU A 66 5.51 21.32 -14.05
CA GLU A 66 6.02 22.69 -13.99
C GLU A 66 5.11 23.61 -13.18
N ALA A 67 3.78 23.42 -13.28
CA ALA A 67 2.79 24.19 -12.52
C ALA A 67 2.81 23.88 -11.01
N ASP A 68 3.03 22.62 -10.63
CA ASP A 68 3.07 22.15 -9.24
C ASP A 68 4.50 21.97 -8.70
N ALA A 69 5.48 22.60 -9.34
CA ALA A 69 6.86 22.52 -8.92
C ALA A 69 7.06 23.11 -7.51
N VAL A 70 7.38 22.25 -6.56
CA VAL A 70 7.79 22.64 -5.20
C VAL A 70 9.29 22.47 -5.02
N ASP A 71 9.88 23.33 -4.18
CA ASP A 71 11.27 23.20 -3.80
C ASP A 71 11.53 21.84 -3.13
N LEU A 72 12.71 21.27 -3.37
CA LEU A 72 13.06 19.94 -2.89
C LEU A 72 13.01 19.85 -1.35
N ASP A 73 13.38 20.91 -0.64
CA ASP A 73 13.35 20.93 0.82
C ASP A 73 11.93 21.12 1.38
N GLU A 74 11.06 21.81 0.65
CA GLU A 74 9.63 21.85 0.94
C GLU A 74 8.97 20.50 0.71
N PHE A 75 9.27 19.84 -0.41
CA PHE A 75 8.78 18.49 -0.70
C PHE A 75 9.21 17.47 0.38
N ARG A 76 10.47 17.52 0.80
CA ARG A 76 10.99 16.69 1.92
C ARG A 76 10.27 16.94 3.23
N ARG A 77 9.84 18.18 3.49
CA ARG A 77 9.08 18.56 4.68
C ARG A 77 7.66 17.98 4.63
N ILE A 78 6.99 18.15 3.49
CA ILE A 78 5.64 17.61 3.26
C ILE A 78 5.64 16.08 3.40
N LEU A 79 6.61 15.39 2.81
CA LEU A 79 6.76 13.94 2.93
C LEU A 79 6.93 13.49 4.38
N ARG A 80 7.79 14.18 5.15
CA ARG A 80 8.00 13.83 6.57
C ARG A 80 6.73 13.98 7.40
N VAL A 81 5.95 15.04 7.17
CA VAL A 81 4.67 15.25 7.87
C VAL A 81 3.68 14.15 7.50
N ARG A 82 3.52 13.86 6.21
CA ARG A 82 2.60 12.81 5.73
C ARG A 82 2.95 11.42 6.27
N MET A 83 4.22 11.06 6.31
CA MET A 83 4.65 9.78 6.87
C MET A 83 4.34 9.68 8.36
N ALA A 84 4.60 10.74 9.13
CA ALA A 84 4.30 10.77 10.55
C ALA A 84 2.79 10.70 10.85
N GLU A 85 1.96 11.36 10.05
CA GLU A 85 0.49 11.27 10.15
C GLU A 85 -0.01 9.86 9.86
N GLN A 86 0.55 9.21 8.83
CA GLN A 86 0.19 7.85 8.46
C GLN A 86 0.57 6.86 9.56
N ASP A 87 1.78 6.97 10.11
CA ASP A 87 2.24 6.14 11.24
C ASP A 87 1.35 6.34 12.48
N ALA A 88 0.93 7.56 12.78
CA ALA A 88 0.03 7.87 13.90
C ALA A 88 -1.39 7.29 13.69
N GLU A 89 -1.90 7.33 12.46
CA GLU A 89 -3.19 6.73 12.10
C GLU A 89 -3.15 5.19 12.27
N TRP A 90 -2.05 4.55 11.86
CA TRP A 90 -1.85 3.11 12.05
C TRP A 90 -1.83 2.70 13.52
N VAL A 91 -1.13 3.46 14.37
CA VAL A 91 -1.12 3.19 15.82
C VAL A 91 -2.51 3.31 16.42
N ARG A 92 -3.32 4.29 15.98
CA ARG A 92 -4.69 4.49 16.47
C ARG A 92 -5.66 3.37 16.04
N ILE A 93 -5.44 2.76 14.88
CA ILE A 93 -6.26 1.63 14.40
C ILE A 93 -5.92 0.32 15.14
N GLN A 94 -4.72 0.21 15.71
CA GLN A 94 -4.25 -0.99 16.42
C GLN A 94 -4.45 -0.95 17.94
N SER A 95 -4.90 0.18 18.50
CA SER A 95 -5.23 0.38 19.93
C SER A 95 -6.73 0.31 20.19
#